data_AF-A0A976XJX1-F1
#
_entry.id   AF-A0A976XJX1-F1
#
_cell.length_a   1.000
_cell.length_b   1.000
_cell.length_c   1.000
_cell.angle_alpha   90.00
_cell.angle_beta   90.00
_cell.angle_gamma   90.00
#
_symmetry.space_group_name_H-M   'P 1'
#
loop_
_entity.id
_entity.type
_entity.pdbx_description
1 polymer ?
#
loop_
_entity_poly.entity_id
_entity_poly.type
_entity_poly.pdbx_seq_one_letter_code
_entity_poly.pdbx_strand_id
1 'polypeptide(L)'
;MKYELYSYVNKKLLKLHIGNFGQQFHLIEEYYEKRDFNVAWTKFDSNFNNKVVEFKSAANLTQLDLDVSVKPSLTDYSVEVNPLSGNKTKLVLAPVQGKKITKVKHGTHVFFTADNNRAHKVELYLEDYAVKFVKLFIWKDVLNASPLLTEEKHFKDVTTAGTTWTSTNFDEKLREFETTASTVPFTYSPDWVLPSMTFDPKTSHRFYFQSSDQTEGLVTTTTYTPKEGTVVNNVLYDRSKVWPANEDGSGDTAKKLVHLKVLSKNDMVQLLQLRNALVATPNTTEDLYYKKVMDTYVKLDSENAFNDLKGTLSKEDTYVDQNVKLDLSSTEETSTKLFEKETTLEDGVEKTVVVVKAGKLFQPRHKNVKSLEAQLAMILDDLNNSNKNHKYRNNSNKNHKYRNNSNKNLKYRN
;
A
#
# COMPACT_ATOMS: atom_id res chain seq x y z
N MET A 1 18.85 -20.80 -50.97
CA MET A 1 19.29 -21.26 -49.63
C MET A 1 18.09 -21.19 -48.70
N LYS A 2 17.91 -22.18 -47.83
CA LYS A 2 16.85 -22.20 -46.80
C LYS A 2 17.51 -22.47 -45.46
N TYR A 3 16.94 -21.99 -44.35
CA TYR A 3 17.45 -22.32 -43.02
C TYR A 3 16.32 -22.59 -42.04
N GLU A 4 16.65 -23.30 -40.97
CA GLU A 4 15.81 -23.53 -39.81
C GLU A 4 16.58 -23.05 -38.58
N LEU A 5 15.96 -22.18 -37.77
CA LEU A 5 16.56 -21.63 -36.56
C LEU A 5 15.72 -22.03 -35.35
N TYR A 6 16.35 -22.72 -34.41
CA TYR A 6 15.77 -23.11 -33.13
C TYR A 6 16.40 -22.25 -32.04
N SER A 7 15.59 -21.48 -31.34
CA SER A 7 16.04 -20.64 -30.22
C SER A 7 15.55 -21.23 -28.90
N TYR A 8 16.43 -21.33 -27.91
CA TYR A 8 16.11 -21.82 -26.58
C TYR A 8 16.93 -21.06 -25.52
N VAL A 9 16.26 -20.19 -24.75
CA VAL A 9 16.94 -19.27 -23.82
C VAL A 9 17.99 -18.47 -24.62
N ASN A 10 19.25 -18.45 -24.17
CA ASN A 10 20.35 -17.75 -24.83
C ASN A 10 21.04 -18.60 -25.91
N LYS A 11 20.61 -19.85 -26.11
CA LYS A 11 21.23 -20.80 -27.03
C LYS A 11 20.47 -20.86 -28.36
N LYS A 12 21.17 -21.14 -29.46
CA LYS A 12 20.57 -21.31 -30.79
C LYS A 12 21.14 -22.51 -31.53
N LEU A 13 20.29 -23.22 -32.28
CA LEU A 13 20.69 -24.20 -33.28
C LEU A 13 20.24 -23.73 -34.66
N LEU A 14 21.12 -23.83 -35.63
CA LEU A 14 20.88 -23.45 -37.01
C LEU A 14 21.14 -24.65 -37.91
N LYS A 15 20.17 -24.94 -38.77
CA LYS A 15 20.30 -25.90 -39.87
C LYS A 15 20.20 -25.14 -41.19
N LEU A 16 21.29 -25.15 -41.96
CA LEU A 16 21.38 -24.52 -43.27
C LEU A 16 21.16 -25.57 -44.36
N HIS A 17 20.30 -25.24 -45.32
CA HIS A 17 20.07 -26.01 -46.53
C HIS A 17 20.71 -25.26 -47.71
N ILE A 18 21.77 -25.84 -48.26
CA ILE A 18 22.60 -25.25 -49.31
C ILE A 18 22.42 -26.10 -50.58
N GLY A 19 21.91 -25.51 -51.67
CA GLY A 19 21.67 -26.25 -52.91
C GLY A 19 20.56 -25.69 -53.79
N ASN A 20 20.25 -26.41 -54.88
CA ASN A 20 19.17 -26.09 -55.81
C ASN A 20 17.87 -26.80 -55.39
N PHE A 21 16.89 -26.03 -54.91
CA PHE A 21 15.64 -26.52 -54.34
C PHE A 21 14.69 -27.16 -55.37
N GLY A 22 14.99 -27.07 -56.67
CA GLY A 22 14.23 -27.73 -57.75
C GLY A 22 14.62 -29.19 -58.01
N GLN A 23 15.74 -29.68 -57.46
CA GLN A 23 16.19 -31.07 -57.60
C GLN A 23 16.65 -31.58 -56.22
N GLN A 24 15.88 -32.52 -55.64
CA GLN A 24 16.09 -33.01 -54.27
C GLN A 24 17.49 -33.64 -54.03
N PHE A 25 18.24 -33.98 -55.07
CA PHE A 25 19.52 -34.67 -55.00
C PHE A 25 20.76 -33.78 -54.78
N HIS A 26 20.60 -32.45 -54.67
CA HIS A 26 21.71 -31.49 -54.52
C HIS A 26 21.56 -30.56 -53.30
N LEU A 27 20.95 -31.02 -52.21
CA LEU A 27 20.85 -30.26 -50.96
C LEU A 27 21.89 -30.77 -49.95
N ILE A 28 22.84 -29.90 -49.61
CA ILE A 28 23.81 -30.08 -48.53
C ILE A 28 23.23 -29.45 -47.27
N GLU A 29 23.23 -30.20 -46.17
CA GLU A 29 22.82 -29.71 -44.86
C GLU A 29 24.06 -29.39 -44.01
N GLU A 30 24.13 -28.17 -43.46
CA GLU A 30 25.15 -27.79 -42.49
C GLU A 30 24.52 -27.37 -41.17
N TYR A 31 25.16 -27.73 -40.05
CA TYR A 31 24.62 -27.46 -38.72
C TYR A 31 25.56 -26.61 -37.89
N TYR A 32 24.98 -25.65 -37.19
CA TYR A 32 25.70 -24.72 -36.33
C TYR A 32 25.00 -24.57 -34.99
N GLU A 33 25.78 -24.47 -33.91
CA GLU A 33 25.29 -24.17 -32.58
C GLU A 33 25.86 -22.84 -32.07
N LYS A 34 25.06 -22.14 -31.28
CA LYS A 34 25.46 -20.98 -30.48
C LYS A 34 25.12 -21.28 -29.02
N ARG A 35 26.14 -21.45 -28.18
CA ARG A 35 25.94 -21.89 -26.78
C ARG A 35 25.51 -20.78 -25.83
N ASP A 36 25.71 -19.52 -26.22
CA ASP A 36 25.27 -18.32 -25.50
C ASP A 36 25.18 -17.13 -26.47
N PHE A 37 24.57 -16.01 -26.07
CA PHE A 37 24.52 -14.79 -26.86
C PHE A 37 25.93 -14.25 -27.18
N ASN A 38 26.88 -14.38 -26.25
CA ASN A 38 28.24 -13.85 -26.37
C ASN A 38 29.25 -14.82 -27.00
N VAL A 39 28.84 -16.03 -27.38
CA VAL A 39 29.73 -17.06 -27.94
C VAL A 39 29.57 -17.12 -29.46
N ALA A 40 30.67 -17.32 -30.21
CA ALA A 40 30.62 -17.48 -31.66
C ALA A 40 29.85 -18.75 -32.07
N TRP A 41 29.32 -18.75 -33.29
CA TRP A 41 28.72 -19.95 -33.88
C TRP A 41 29.79 -21.02 -34.11
N THR A 42 29.48 -22.26 -33.76
CA THR A 42 30.36 -23.41 -33.95
C THR A 42 29.68 -24.44 -34.85
N LYS A 43 30.36 -24.88 -35.91
CA LYS A 43 29.86 -25.95 -36.80
C LYS A 43 29.92 -27.29 -36.07
N PHE A 44 28.93 -28.15 -36.30
CA PHE A 44 28.94 -29.52 -35.78
C PHE A 44 28.41 -30.51 -36.83
N ASP A 45 28.91 -31.74 -36.77
CA ASP A 45 28.57 -32.80 -37.74
C ASP A 45 27.69 -33.92 -37.14
N SER A 46 27.40 -33.85 -35.84
CA SER A 46 26.51 -34.80 -35.17
C SER A 46 25.06 -34.70 -35.65
N ASN A 47 24.27 -35.78 -35.49
CA ASN A 47 22.85 -35.80 -35.85
C ASN A 47 22.10 -34.59 -35.25
N PHE A 48 21.53 -33.76 -36.13
CA PHE A 48 20.85 -32.52 -35.74
C PHE A 48 19.68 -32.76 -34.78
N ASN A 49 18.88 -33.80 -35.01
CA ASN A 49 17.73 -34.11 -34.16
C ASN A 49 18.17 -34.52 -32.74
N ASN A 50 19.26 -35.27 -32.61
CA ASN A 50 19.84 -35.58 -31.29
C ASN A 50 20.30 -34.30 -30.58
N LYS A 51 20.92 -33.36 -31.32
CA LYS A 51 21.30 -32.05 -30.78
C LYS A 51 20.09 -31.23 -30.35
N VAL A 52 18.99 -31.23 -31.12
CA VAL A 52 17.74 -30.57 -30.75
C VAL A 52 17.15 -31.18 -29.48
N VAL A 53 17.19 -32.51 -29.32
CA VAL A 53 16.73 -33.19 -28.10
C VAL A 53 17.60 -32.81 -26.90
N GLU A 54 18.93 -32.83 -27.04
CA GLU A 54 19.87 -32.38 -26.00
C GLU A 54 19.63 -30.90 -25.63
N PHE A 55 19.41 -30.04 -26.62
CA PHE A 55 19.16 -28.61 -26.43
C PHE A 55 17.90 -28.33 -25.60
N LYS A 56 16.86 -29.13 -25.81
CA LYS A 56 15.57 -29.04 -25.10
C LYS A 56 15.60 -29.77 -23.75
N SER A 57 16.67 -30.50 -23.43
CA SER A 57 16.76 -31.29 -22.22
C SER A 57 16.67 -30.39 -20.98
N ALA A 58 15.76 -30.76 -20.07
CA ALA A 58 15.61 -30.12 -18.78
C ALA A 58 16.88 -30.19 -17.92
N ALA A 59 17.82 -31.10 -18.23
CA ALA A 59 19.11 -31.18 -17.55
C ALA A 59 19.95 -29.90 -17.69
N ASN A 60 19.70 -29.10 -18.73
CA ASN A 60 20.42 -27.85 -19.00
C ASN A 60 19.83 -26.62 -18.27
N LEU A 61 18.74 -26.79 -17.53
CA LEU A 61 18.05 -25.69 -16.82
C LEU A 61 18.55 -25.57 -15.38
N THR A 62 18.68 -24.32 -14.92
CA THR A 62 19.04 -24.05 -13.51
C THR A 62 17.91 -24.52 -12.59
N GLN A 63 18.27 -25.33 -11.59
CA GLN A 63 17.33 -25.87 -10.61
C GLN A 63 16.93 -24.80 -9.59
N LEU A 64 15.65 -24.77 -9.25
CA LEU A 64 15.09 -23.87 -8.26
C LEU A 64 14.34 -24.62 -7.17
N ASP A 65 14.62 -24.21 -5.94
CA ASP A 65 13.93 -24.66 -4.73
C ASP A 65 13.02 -23.53 -4.23
N LEU A 66 11.72 -23.70 -4.43
CA LEU A 66 10.72 -22.72 -4.02
C LEU A 66 10.23 -23.01 -2.59
N ASP A 67 10.48 -22.09 -1.67
CA ASP A 67 9.82 -22.07 -0.36
C ASP A 67 8.66 -21.09 -0.39
N VAL A 68 7.43 -21.61 -0.35
CA VAL A 68 6.21 -20.81 -0.45
C VAL A 68 5.86 -20.08 0.86
N SER A 69 6.67 -20.25 1.92
CA SER A 69 6.50 -19.49 3.16
C SER A 69 7.25 -18.15 3.16
N VAL A 70 8.10 -17.88 2.17
CA VAL A 70 8.92 -16.66 2.07
C VAL A 70 8.97 -16.08 0.66
N LYS A 71 9.18 -14.76 0.57
CA LYS A 71 9.01 -13.98 -0.66
C LYS A 71 9.70 -14.66 -1.86
N PRO A 72 8.98 -14.93 -2.96
CA PRO A 72 9.60 -15.48 -4.16
C PRO A 72 10.57 -14.47 -4.77
N SER A 73 11.74 -14.95 -5.15
CA SER A 73 12.77 -14.14 -5.80
C SER A 73 12.32 -13.72 -7.21
N LEU A 74 12.17 -12.41 -7.45
CA LEU A 74 11.74 -11.89 -8.74
C LEU A 74 12.79 -12.09 -9.86
N THR A 75 14.02 -12.45 -9.52
CA THR A 75 15.04 -12.86 -10.49
C THR A 75 14.91 -14.32 -10.92
N ASP A 76 14.17 -15.12 -10.14
CA ASP A 76 13.99 -16.56 -10.37
C ASP A 76 12.58 -16.90 -10.86
N TYR A 77 11.59 -16.09 -10.49
CA TYR A 77 10.18 -16.34 -10.77
C TYR A 77 9.48 -15.10 -11.36
N SER A 78 8.63 -15.33 -12.36
CA SER A 78 7.56 -14.39 -12.70
C SER A 78 6.39 -14.59 -11.75
N VAL A 79 5.84 -13.48 -11.24
CA VAL A 79 4.72 -13.47 -10.30
C VAL A 79 3.53 -12.78 -10.94
N GLU A 80 2.42 -13.48 -11.05
CA GLU A 80 1.13 -12.92 -11.46
C GLU A 80 0.20 -12.84 -10.24
N VAL A 81 -0.29 -11.64 -9.94
CA VAL A 81 -1.17 -11.38 -8.80
C VAL A 81 -2.61 -11.31 -9.27
N ASN A 82 -3.45 -12.19 -8.75
CA ASN A 82 -4.86 -12.29 -9.07
C ASN A 82 -5.69 -12.06 -7.79
N PRO A 83 -6.15 -10.82 -7.52
CA PRO A 83 -6.96 -10.52 -6.34
C PRO A 83 -8.22 -11.38 -6.28
N LEU A 84 -8.55 -11.87 -5.09
CA LEU A 84 -9.80 -12.58 -4.81
C LEU A 84 -10.69 -11.72 -3.90
N SER A 85 -11.80 -12.29 -3.41
CA SER A 85 -12.72 -11.59 -2.52
C SER A 85 -12.06 -11.23 -1.18
N GLY A 86 -12.28 -10.01 -0.70
CA GLY A 86 -11.71 -9.51 0.54
C GLY A 86 -10.19 -9.64 0.59
N ASN A 87 -9.67 -10.24 1.67
CA ASN A 87 -8.25 -10.24 2.01
C ASN A 87 -7.50 -11.42 1.37
N LYS A 88 -8.04 -11.96 0.28
CA LYS A 88 -7.54 -13.16 -0.37
C LYS A 88 -6.91 -12.81 -1.70
N THR A 89 -5.88 -13.56 -2.08
CA THR A 89 -5.27 -13.45 -3.40
C THR A 89 -4.82 -14.80 -3.92
N LYS A 90 -4.77 -14.93 -5.23
CA LYS A 90 -4.07 -16.01 -5.92
C LYS A 90 -2.78 -15.47 -6.52
N LEU A 91 -1.66 -16.07 -6.18
CA LEU A 91 -0.39 -15.85 -6.85
C LEU A 91 -0.11 -16.99 -7.82
N VAL A 92 0.24 -16.66 -9.06
CA VAL A 92 0.75 -17.64 -10.02
C VAL A 92 2.24 -17.41 -10.19
N LEU A 93 3.03 -18.41 -9.82
CA LEU A 93 4.48 -18.41 -9.90
C LEU A 93 4.93 -19.33 -11.03
N ALA A 94 5.77 -18.82 -11.92
CA ALA A 94 6.43 -19.62 -12.95
C ALA A 94 7.93 -19.28 -12.96
N PRO A 95 8.82 -20.26 -13.20
CA PRO A 95 10.25 -19.99 -13.30
C PRO A 95 10.52 -19.10 -14.51
N VAL A 96 11.40 -18.11 -14.37
CA VAL A 96 11.86 -17.32 -15.52
C VAL A 96 12.62 -18.21 -16.51
N GLN A 97 12.77 -17.74 -17.75
CA GLN A 97 13.39 -18.48 -18.83
C GLN A 97 14.79 -19.01 -18.44
N GLY A 98 15.07 -20.28 -18.73
CA GLY A 98 16.35 -20.94 -18.38
C GLY A 98 16.40 -21.59 -17.00
N LYS A 99 15.32 -21.52 -16.23
CA LYS A 99 15.20 -22.13 -14.90
C LYS A 99 14.07 -23.17 -14.86
N LYS A 100 14.11 -24.07 -13.88
CA LYS A 100 13.07 -25.07 -13.62
C LYS A 100 12.87 -25.25 -12.12
N ILE A 101 11.63 -25.46 -11.69
CA ILE A 101 11.32 -25.74 -10.29
C ILE A 101 11.48 -27.24 -10.04
N THR A 102 12.42 -27.58 -9.18
CA THR A 102 12.72 -28.96 -8.78
C THR A 102 12.29 -29.27 -7.36
N LYS A 103 11.97 -28.26 -6.56
CA LYS A 103 11.44 -28.50 -5.22
C LYS A 103 10.45 -27.41 -4.86
N VAL A 104 9.36 -27.81 -4.22
CA VAL A 104 8.39 -26.88 -3.63
C VAL A 104 8.13 -27.31 -2.19
N LYS A 105 8.27 -26.37 -1.26
CA LYS A 105 8.13 -26.61 0.18
C LYS A 105 7.46 -25.42 0.87
N HIS A 106 6.98 -25.63 2.08
CA HIS A 106 6.58 -24.59 3.03
C HIS A 106 7.36 -24.80 4.33
N GLY A 107 8.43 -24.02 4.53
CA GLY A 107 9.37 -24.23 5.63
C GLY A 107 10.03 -25.61 5.55
N THR A 108 9.72 -26.49 6.50
CA THR A 108 10.24 -27.87 6.52
C THR A 108 9.37 -28.88 5.76
N HIS A 109 8.11 -28.55 5.48
CA HIS A 109 7.19 -29.45 4.79
C HIS A 109 7.43 -29.40 3.28
N VAL A 110 7.73 -30.55 2.67
CA VAL A 110 7.99 -30.64 1.23
C VAL A 110 6.74 -31.13 0.52
N PHE A 111 6.25 -30.36 -0.44
CA PHE A 111 5.13 -30.75 -1.30
C PHE A 111 5.61 -31.57 -2.49
N PHE A 112 6.72 -31.14 -3.09
CA PHE A 112 7.24 -31.70 -4.32
C PHE A 112 8.76 -31.72 -4.30
N THR A 113 9.35 -32.81 -4.78
CA THR A 113 10.75 -32.91 -5.17
C THR A 113 10.81 -33.60 -6.52
N ALA A 114 11.57 -33.02 -7.44
CA ALA A 114 11.72 -33.49 -8.79
C ALA A 114 12.75 -34.61 -8.87
N ASP A 115 12.31 -35.73 -9.42
CA ASP A 115 13.19 -36.72 -10.03
C ASP A 115 13.41 -36.36 -11.52
N ASN A 116 12.60 -36.95 -12.41
CA ASN A 116 12.56 -36.65 -13.87
C ASN A 116 11.44 -35.67 -14.26
N ASN A 117 10.88 -34.97 -13.27
CA ASN A 117 9.75 -34.06 -13.44
C ASN A 117 10.19 -32.62 -13.21
N ARG A 118 9.34 -31.66 -13.59
CA ARG A 118 9.50 -30.25 -13.19
C ARG A 118 8.17 -29.60 -12.92
N ALA A 119 8.06 -28.84 -11.85
CA ALA A 119 6.96 -27.91 -11.70
C ALA A 119 7.22 -26.72 -12.64
N HIS A 120 6.29 -26.46 -13.56
CA HIS A 120 6.41 -25.34 -14.49
C HIS A 120 5.52 -24.16 -14.09
N LYS A 121 4.54 -24.41 -13.21
CA LYS A 121 3.65 -23.40 -12.64
C LYS A 121 3.24 -23.83 -11.23
N VAL A 122 3.23 -22.89 -10.30
CA VAL A 122 2.74 -23.07 -8.93
C VAL A 122 1.71 -21.99 -8.65
N GLU A 123 0.50 -22.38 -8.25
CA GLU A 123 -0.56 -21.49 -7.81
C GLU A 123 -0.61 -21.53 -6.28
N LEU A 124 -0.55 -20.34 -5.66
CA LEU A 124 -0.68 -20.16 -4.23
C LEU A 124 -1.96 -19.37 -3.96
N TYR A 125 -2.76 -19.83 -3.00
CA TYR A 125 -3.89 -19.07 -2.51
C TYR A 125 -3.59 -18.61 -1.10
N LEU A 126 -3.62 -17.29 -0.93
CA LEU A 126 -3.24 -16.62 0.29
C LEU A 126 -4.45 -15.93 0.90
N GLU A 127 -4.45 -15.90 2.22
CA GLU A 127 -5.26 -15.00 3.04
C GLU A 127 -4.28 -14.10 3.79
N ASP A 128 -4.44 -12.80 3.62
CA ASP A 128 -3.43 -11.79 3.96
C ASP A 128 -2.08 -12.08 3.30
N TYR A 129 -1.16 -12.73 3.97
CA TYR A 129 0.14 -13.15 3.40
C TYR A 129 0.46 -14.61 3.73
N ALA A 130 -0.46 -15.31 4.39
CA ALA A 130 -0.30 -16.70 4.76
C ALA A 130 -0.80 -17.59 3.62
N VAL A 131 0.06 -18.49 3.15
CA VAL A 131 -0.34 -19.50 2.17
C VAL A 131 -1.30 -20.50 2.82
N LYS A 132 -2.47 -20.65 2.21
CA LYS A 132 -3.52 -21.58 2.64
C LYS A 132 -3.65 -22.77 1.67
N PHE A 133 -3.45 -22.54 0.38
CA PHE A 133 -3.47 -23.58 -0.65
C PHE A 133 -2.25 -23.47 -1.56
N VAL A 134 -1.75 -24.63 -1.98
CA VAL A 134 -0.65 -24.80 -2.94
C VAL A 134 -1.12 -25.79 -4.00
N LYS A 135 -1.10 -25.35 -5.27
CA LYS A 135 -1.41 -26.18 -6.42
C LYS A 135 -0.22 -26.16 -7.38
N LEU A 136 0.37 -27.31 -7.62
CA LEU A 136 1.54 -27.48 -8.46
C LEU A 136 1.13 -28.09 -9.79
N PHE A 137 1.66 -27.56 -10.88
CA PHE A 137 1.47 -28.10 -12.23
C PHE A 137 2.80 -28.69 -12.70
N ILE A 138 2.81 -30.01 -12.81
CA ILE A 138 4.03 -30.80 -12.98
C ILE A 138 4.07 -31.33 -14.40
N TRP A 139 5.15 -31.02 -15.11
CA TRP A 139 5.49 -31.70 -16.35
C TRP A 139 6.35 -32.91 -16.03
N LYS A 140 5.86 -34.07 -16.46
CA LYS A 140 6.61 -35.31 -16.51
C LYS A 140 7.20 -35.44 -17.91
N ASP A 141 8.53 -35.42 -17.98
CA ASP A 141 9.22 -35.62 -19.24
C ASP A 141 9.04 -37.07 -19.70
N VAL A 142 8.59 -37.25 -20.94
CA VAL A 142 8.41 -38.56 -21.56
C VAL A 142 9.36 -38.66 -22.73
N LEU A 143 10.18 -39.71 -22.76
CA LEU A 143 11.13 -39.92 -23.84
C LEU A 143 10.39 -40.00 -25.18
N ASN A 144 10.80 -39.18 -26.14
CA ASN A 144 10.25 -39.12 -27.51
C ASN A 144 8.74 -38.79 -27.60
N ALA A 145 8.15 -38.16 -26.58
CA ALA A 145 6.76 -37.72 -26.61
C ALA A 145 6.58 -36.34 -25.98
N SER A 146 5.39 -35.76 -26.14
CA SER A 146 5.01 -34.53 -25.43
C SER A 146 4.99 -34.78 -23.92
N PRO A 147 5.38 -33.80 -23.09
CA PRO A 147 5.32 -33.93 -21.63
C PRO A 147 3.89 -34.23 -21.16
N LEU A 148 3.76 -35.13 -20.18
CA LEU A 148 2.48 -35.36 -19.51
C LEU A 148 2.31 -34.31 -18.41
N LEU A 149 1.15 -33.67 -18.36
CA LEU A 149 0.80 -32.71 -17.32
C LEU A 149 0.04 -33.41 -16.19
N THR A 150 0.54 -33.27 -14.97
CA THR A 150 -0.14 -33.70 -13.74
C THR A 150 -0.24 -32.54 -12.75
N GLU A 151 -1.12 -32.68 -11.77
CA GLU A 151 -1.30 -31.69 -10.70
C GLU A 151 -1.04 -32.33 -9.33
N GLU A 152 -0.35 -31.60 -8.45
CA GLU A 152 -0.30 -31.89 -7.02
C GLU A 152 -1.00 -30.77 -6.27
N LYS A 153 -1.87 -31.10 -5.31
CA LYS A 153 -2.77 -30.16 -4.66
C LYS A 153 -2.68 -30.34 -3.15
N HIS A 154 -2.41 -29.26 -2.42
CA HIS A 154 -2.29 -29.28 -0.97
C HIS A 154 -2.95 -28.05 -0.37
N PHE A 155 -3.65 -28.22 0.75
CA PHE A 155 -4.14 -27.11 1.55
C PHE A 155 -3.87 -27.34 3.03
N LYS A 156 -3.85 -26.25 3.77
CA LYS A 156 -3.58 -26.21 5.20
C LYS A 156 -4.89 -26.49 5.94
N ASP A 157 -5.01 -27.69 6.51
CA ASP A 157 -6.16 -28.05 7.33
C ASP A 157 -5.96 -27.54 8.77
N VAL A 158 -6.87 -26.67 9.19
CA VAL A 158 -6.88 -26.04 10.53
C VAL A 158 -7.93 -26.65 11.45
N THR A 159 -8.70 -27.64 10.97
CA THR A 159 -9.75 -28.31 11.75
C THR A 159 -9.21 -29.44 12.63
N THR A 160 -8.02 -29.95 12.31
CA THR A 160 -7.33 -30.98 13.08
C THR A 160 -6.40 -30.35 14.13
N ALA A 161 -6.34 -30.95 15.32
CA ALA A 161 -5.42 -30.53 16.37
C ALA A 161 -3.98 -30.80 15.90
N GLY A 162 -3.28 -29.73 15.53
CA GLY A 162 -2.01 -29.81 14.78
C GLY A 162 -2.26 -29.48 13.32
N THR A 163 -1.78 -28.31 12.89
CA THR A 163 -2.01 -27.84 11.52
C THR A 163 -1.22 -28.70 10.53
N THR A 164 -1.93 -29.46 9.69
CA THR A 164 -1.32 -30.37 8.71
C THR A 164 -1.71 -30.00 7.28
N TRP A 165 -0.80 -30.28 6.34
CA TRP A 165 -1.07 -30.12 4.91
C TRP A 165 -1.70 -31.40 4.36
N THR A 166 -2.80 -31.27 3.62
CA THR A 166 -3.55 -32.41 3.06
C THR A 166 -4.06 -32.11 1.66
N SER A 167 -4.44 -33.16 0.93
CA SER A 167 -4.95 -33.08 -0.45
C SER A 167 -6.44 -33.46 -0.56
N THR A 168 -7.01 -34.06 0.49
CA THR A 168 -8.39 -34.58 0.49
C THR A 168 -9.41 -33.44 0.43
N ASN A 169 -10.31 -33.47 -0.54
CA ASN A 169 -11.36 -32.45 -0.76
C ASN A 169 -10.82 -31.05 -1.13
N PHE A 170 -9.61 -30.96 -1.71
CA PHE A 170 -8.99 -29.68 -2.07
C PHE A 170 -9.93 -28.74 -2.85
N ASP A 171 -10.58 -29.22 -3.91
CA ASP A 171 -11.39 -28.35 -4.79
C ASP A 171 -12.68 -27.84 -4.10
N GLU A 172 -13.21 -28.59 -3.14
CA GLU A 172 -14.32 -28.15 -2.29
C GLU A 172 -13.86 -27.08 -1.31
N LYS A 173 -12.74 -27.34 -0.62
CA LYS A 173 -12.17 -26.40 0.36
C LYS A 173 -11.67 -25.12 -0.28
N LEU A 174 -11.13 -25.19 -1.50
CA LEU A 174 -10.76 -24.00 -2.25
C LEU A 174 -11.99 -23.15 -2.60
N ARG A 175 -13.10 -23.78 -3.01
CA ARG A 175 -14.34 -23.07 -3.30
C ARG A 175 -14.94 -22.42 -2.05
N GLU A 176 -14.93 -23.11 -0.92
CA GLU A 176 -15.32 -22.55 0.38
C GLU A 176 -14.46 -21.34 0.73
N PHE A 177 -13.14 -21.47 0.52
CA PHE A 177 -12.19 -20.39 0.74
C PHE A 177 -12.47 -19.17 -0.15
N GLU A 178 -12.70 -19.35 -1.45
CA GLU A 178 -12.95 -18.26 -2.39
C GLU A 178 -14.30 -17.55 -2.15
N THR A 179 -15.28 -18.27 -1.62
CA THR A 179 -16.66 -17.76 -1.41
C THR A 179 -16.91 -17.19 -0.02
N THR A 180 -16.10 -17.55 0.98
CA THR A 180 -16.23 -17.02 2.34
C THR A 180 -16.04 -15.51 2.35
N ALA A 181 -17.06 -14.79 2.83
CA ALA A 181 -17.08 -13.33 2.86
C ALA A 181 -15.91 -12.77 3.67
N SER A 182 -15.08 -11.96 3.01
CA SER A 182 -14.05 -11.17 3.65
C SER A 182 -14.23 -9.71 3.24
N THR A 183 -14.21 -8.80 4.23
CA THR A 183 -14.59 -7.39 4.02
C THR A 183 -13.39 -6.44 3.89
N VAL A 184 -12.19 -6.93 4.20
CA VAL A 184 -10.93 -6.18 4.10
C VAL A 184 -10.30 -6.51 2.75
N PRO A 185 -10.09 -5.59 1.81
CA PRO A 185 -9.49 -5.91 0.51
C PRO A 185 -7.99 -6.26 0.65
N PHE A 186 -7.54 -7.22 -0.14
CA PHE A 186 -6.13 -7.59 -0.24
C PHE A 186 -5.34 -6.45 -0.89
N THR A 187 -4.29 -6.00 -0.22
CA THR A 187 -3.34 -5.04 -0.79
C THR A 187 -2.01 -5.75 -1.03
N TYR A 188 -1.62 -5.92 -2.30
CA TYR A 188 -0.35 -6.56 -2.66
C TYR A 188 0.85 -5.68 -2.29
N SER A 189 1.83 -6.30 -1.64
CA SER A 189 3.11 -5.74 -1.26
C SER A 189 4.21 -6.59 -1.89
N PRO A 190 5.13 -5.99 -2.67
CA PRO A 190 6.28 -6.69 -3.21
C PRO A 190 7.17 -7.34 -2.14
N ASP A 191 7.11 -6.88 -0.89
CA ASP A 191 7.91 -7.41 0.22
C ASP A 191 7.25 -8.59 0.94
N TRP A 192 6.09 -9.03 0.44
CA TRP A 192 5.31 -10.14 0.99
C TRP A 192 4.99 -9.98 2.48
N VAL A 193 4.73 -8.73 2.87
CA VAL A 193 4.28 -8.34 4.20
C VAL A 193 3.02 -7.50 4.08
N LEU A 194 2.10 -7.69 5.02
CA LEU A 194 0.85 -6.93 5.09
C LEU A 194 1.18 -5.44 5.26
N PRO A 195 0.83 -4.56 4.29
CA PRO A 195 1.13 -3.15 4.41
C PRO A 195 0.38 -2.57 5.60
N SER A 196 1.10 -1.81 6.42
CA SER A 196 0.51 -1.09 7.52
C SER A 196 -0.21 0.16 7.04
N MET A 197 -1.24 0.59 7.77
CA MET A 197 -1.95 1.83 7.49
C MET A 197 -2.01 2.79 8.69
N THR A 198 -2.32 4.05 8.40
CA THR A 198 -2.71 5.04 9.40
C THR A 198 -4.21 4.95 9.66
N PHE A 199 -4.59 4.86 10.93
CA PHE A 199 -5.98 4.88 11.38
C PHE A 199 -6.37 6.27 11.91
N ASP A 200 -7.48 6.81 11.43
CA ASP A 200 -8.16 7.98 12.02
C ASP A 200 -9.68 7.72 12.04
N PRO A 201 -10.34 7.61 13.19
CA PRO A 201 -11.76 7.29 13.26
C PRO A 201 -12.68 8.17 12.39
N LYS A 202 -12.32 9.43 12.15
CA LYS A 202 -13.15 10.34 11.34
C LYS A 202 -13.10 10.06 9.84
N THR A 203 -12.02 9.45 9.36
CA THR A 203 -11.83 9.16 7.92
C THR A 203 -11.70 7.67 7.63
N SER A 204 -11.59 6.83 8.65
CA SER A 204 -11.32 5.40 8.47
C SER A 204 -12.55 4.66 8.00
N HIS A 205 -12.33 3.79 7.01
CA HIS A 205 -13.41 3.05 6.39
C HIS A 205 -13.86 1.88 7.27
N ARG A 206 -15.19 1.75 7.43
CA ARG A 206 -15.89 0.60 8.07
C ARG A 206 -15.53 -0.80 7.50
N PHE A 207 -14.80 -0.84 6.39
CA PHE A 207 -14.25 -2.09 5.84
C PHE A 207 -13.10 -2.65 6.68
N TYR A 208 -12.28 -1.80 7.29
CA TYR A 208 -11.07 -2.20 8.03
C TYR A 208 -11.26 -2.25 9.55
N PHE A 209 -12.31 -1.62 10.07
CA PHE A 209 -12.56 -1.51 11.51
C PHE A 209 -13.99 -1.87 11.85
N GLN A 210 -14.16 -2.39 13.06
CA GLN A 210 -15.44 -2.46 13.75
C GLN A 210 -15.43 -1.49 14.92
N SER A 211 -16.60 -0.93 15.23
CA SER A 211 -16.79 -0.03 16.36
C SER A 211 -17.93 -0.49 17.25
N SER A 212 -17.79 -0.30 18.55
CA SER A 212 -18.86 -0.48 19.53
C SER A 212 -18.91 0.67 20.50
N ASP A 213 -20.11 1.08 20.88
CA ASP A 213 -20.35 2.15 21.84
C ASP A 213 -20.86 1.58 23.16
N GLN A 214 -20.34 2.10 24.26
CA GLN A 214 -20.82 1.83 25.60
C GLN A 214 -20.94 3.15 26.36
N THR A 215 -22.11 3.45 26.90
CA THR A 215 -22.33 4.66 27.73
C THR A 215 -22.47 4.26 29.19
N GLU A 216 -21.68 4.91 30.05
CA GLU A 216 -21.72 4.78 31.50
C GLU A 216 -21.88 6.17 32.12
N GLY A 217 -23.05 6.45 32.69
CA GLY A 217 -23.41 7.78 33.18
C GLY A 217 -23.35 8.82 32.05
N LEU A 218 -22.48 9.83 32.23
CA LEU A 218 -22.30 10.94 31.28
C LEU A 218 -21.24 10.67 30.21
N VAL A 219 -20.55 9.52 30.25
CA VAL A 219 -19.41 9.21 29.39
C VAL A 219 -19.77 8.09 28.42
N THR A 220 -19.59 8.35 27.13
CA THR A 220 -19.67 7.35 26.07
C THR A 220 -18.25 6.93 25.69
N THR A 221 -18.00 5.63 25.69
CA THR A 221 -16.76 5.01 25.20
C THR A 221 -17.03 4.34 23.87
N THR A 222 -16.41 4.85 22.80
CA THR A 222 -16.40 4.19 21.49
C THR A 222 -15.11 3.39 21.35
N THR A 223 -15.23 2.08 21.16
CA THR A 223 -14.09 1.17 20.97
C THR A 223 -13.96 0.82 19.49
N TYR A 224 -12.85 1.19 18.87
CA TYR A 224 -12.47 0.81 17.51
C TYR A 224 -11.49 -0.35 17.53
N THR A 225 -11.81 -1.42 16.80
CA THR A 225 -10.97 -2.61 16.69
C THR A 225 -10.66 -2.87 15.21
N PRO A 226 -9.39 -3.02 14.81
CA PRO A 226 -9.04 -3.48 13.47
C PRO A 226 -9.63 -4.87 13.22
N LYS A 227 -10.23 -5.07 12.04
CA LYS A 227 -10.64 -6.41 11.60
C LYS A 227 -9.40 -7.24 11.26
N GLU A 228 -9.56 -8.56 11.25
CA GLU A 228 -8.50 -9.47 10.80
C GLU A 228 -7.98 -9.06 9.41
N GLY A 229 -6.66 -9.17 9.19
CA GLY A 229 -6.00 -8.66 8.00
C GLY A 229 -5.74 -7.16 7.97
N THR A 230 -6.10 -6.40 9.02
CA THR A 230 -5.78 -4.97 9.13
C THR A 230 -4.59 -4.75 10.06
N VAL A 231 -3.50 -4.18 9.54
CA VAL A 231 -2.34 -3.77 10.35
C VAL A 231 -2.29 -2.26 10.41
N VAL A 232 -2.32 -1.73 11.64
CA VAL A 232 -2.23 -0.30 11.91
C VAL A 232 -1.02 -0.06 12.78
N ASN A 233 -0.11 0.77 12.30
CA ASN A 233 1.09 1.17 13.04
C ASN A 233 1.15 2.69 13.31
N ASN A 234 0.11 3.41 12.92
CA ASN A 234 -0.03 4.84 13.15
C ASN A 234 -1.50 5.16 13.42
N VAL A 235 -1.77 5.97 14.42
CA VAL A 235 -3.10 6.39 14.87
C VAL A 235 -3.12 7.89 14.99
N LEU A 236 -4.06 8.48 14.27
CA LEU A 236 -4.50 9.85 14.39
C LEU A 236 -5.90 9.87 14.98
N TYR A 237 -6.30 11.00 15.51
CA TYR A 237 -7.69 11.30 15.81
C TYR A 237 -7.97 12.73 15.39
N ASP A 238 -8.93 12.92 14.49
CA ASP A 238 -9.23 14.24 13.93
C ASP A 238 -8.00 14.92 13.31
N ARG A 239 -7.21 14.13 12.56
CA ARG A 239 -5.93 14.50 11.94
C ARG A 239 -4.81 14.84 12.93
N SER A 240 -5.08 14.80 14.23
CA SER A 240 -4.08 15.02 15.26
C SER A 240 -3.42 13.72 15.67
N LYS A 241 -2.11 13.78 15.86
CA LYS A 241 -1.29 12.62 16.16
C LYS A 241 -1.57 12.05 17.55
N VAL A 242 -1.72 10.72 17.63
CA VAL A 242 -1.90 9.99 18.89
C VAL A 242 -0.77 9.00 19.12
N TRP A 243 -0.46 8.15 18.13
CA TRP A 243 0.55 7.09 18.28
C TRP A 243 1.13 6.66 16.93
N PRO A 244 2.42 6.31 16.82
CA PRO A 244 3.50 6.52 17.79
C PRO A 244 3.80 8.00 18.05
N ALA A 245 4.67 8.32 19.01
CA ALA A 245 4.98 9.71 19.38
C ALA A 245 6.16 10.33 18.58
N ASN A 246 6.62 9.67 17.52
CA ASN A 246 7.72 10.16 16.69
C ASN A 246 7.37 11.46 15.93
N GLU A 247 8.35 12.30 15.64
CA GLU A 247 8.07 13.63 15.05
C GLU A 247 7.84 13.57 13.53
N ASP A 248 8.34 12.54 12.86
CA ASP A 248 8.37 12.38 11.40
C ASP A 248 7.07 11.80 10.81
N GLY A 249 6.14 11.35 11.66
CA GLY A 249 4.91 10.71 11.19
C GLY A 249 5.08 9.27 10.73
N SER A 250 6.26 8.66 10.90
CA SER A 250 6.46 7.26 10.55
C SER A 250 5.65 6.36 11.48
N GLY A 251 5.20 5.20 10.99
CA GLY A 251 4.52 4.22 11.84
C GLY A 251 5.51 3.43 12.70
N ASP A 252 5.03 2.83 13.79
CA ASP A 252 5.85 1.94 14.62
C ASP A 252 5.93 0.56 13.96
N THR A 253 7.05 0.22 13.34
CA THR A 253 7.19 -1.06 12.63
C THR A 253 7.27 -2.27 13.55
N ALA A 254 7.55 -2.07 14.85
CA ALA A 254 7.64 -3.15 15.82
C ALA A 254 6.29 -3.49 16.47
N LYS A 255 5.31 -2.59 16.38
CA LYS A 255 4.02 -2.70 17.06
C LYS A 255 2.83 -2.52 16.11
N LYS A 256 1.69 -3.06 16.49
CA LYS A 256 0.41 -2.85 15.80
C LYS A 256 -0.71 -2.51 16.78
N LEU A 257 -1.70 -1.76 16.32
CA LEU A 257 -2.91 -1.45 17.08
C LEU A 257 -3.69 -2.73 17.38
N VAL A 258 -4.13 -2.88 18.62
CA VAL A 258 -5.11 -3.87 19.05
C VAL A 258 -6.49 -3.22 19.13
N HIS A 259 -6.60 -2.08 19.81
CA HIS A 259 -7.82 -1.27 19.80
C HIS A 259 -7.52 0.18 20.20
N LEU A 260 -8.42 1.08 19.83
CA LEU A 260 -8.49 2.45 20.32
C LEU A 260 -9.84 2.65 21.01
N LYS A 261 -9.83 3.09 22.27
CA LYS A 261 -11.04 3.56 22.97
C LYS A 261 -11.03 5.07 23.05
N VAL A 262 -12.15 5.67 22.67
CA VAL A 262 -12.38 7.10 22.65
C VAL A 262 -13.45 7.39 23.68
N LEU A 263 -13.09 8.12 24.73
CA LEU A 263 -14.03 8.51 25.78
C LEU A 263 -14.50 9.92 25.49
N SER A 264 -15.81 10.05 25.27
CA SER A 264 -16.48 11.30 24.95
C SER A 264 -17.54 11.61 25.99
N LYS A 265 -17.73 12.90 26.28
CA LYS A 265 -18.80 13.41 27.13
C LYS A 265 -19.48 14.56 26.39
N ASN A 266 -20.81 14.52 26.31
CA ASN A 266 -21.59 15.46 25.50
C ASN A 266 -20.98 15.60 24.09
N ASP A 267 -20.66 14.48 23.43
CA ASP A 267 -20.03 14.41 22.11
C ASP A 267 -18.63 15.06 21.99
N MET A 268 -18.08 15.63 23.07
CA MET A 268 -16.68 16.05 23.14
C MET A 268 -15.79 14.88 23.54
N VAL A 269 -14.80 14.58 22.72
CA VAL A 269 -13.70 13.69 23.13
C VAL A 269 -12.97 14.30 24.33
N GLN A 270 -12.63 13.47 25.31
CA GLN A 270 -11.94 13.89 26.53
C GLN A 270 -10.65 13.09 26.73
N LEU A 271 -10.71 11.78 26.56
CA LEU A 271 -9.60 10.86 26.82
C LEU A 271 -9.52 9.78 25.73
N LEU A 272 -8.31 9.27 25.49
CA LEU A 272 -8.07 8.13 24.62
C LEU A 272 -7.29 7.04 25.37
N GLN A 273 -7.70 5.78 25.23
CA GLN A 273 -6.89 4.61 25.58
C GLN A 273 -6.54 3.87 24.29
N LEU A 274 -5.26 3.65 24.03
CA LEU A 274 -4.77 2.86 22.92
C LEU A 274 -4.09 1.61 23.46
N ARG A 275 -4.46 0.44 22.95
CA ARG A 275 -3.71 -0.79 23.19
C ARG A 275 -2.97 -1.21 21.94
N ASN A 276 -1.68 -1.46 22.06
CA ASN A 276 -0.84 -2.00 20.98
C ASN A 276 -0.27 -3.38 21.38
N ALA A 277 0.25 -4.11 20.39
CA ALA A 277 0.95 -5.38 20.58
C ALA A 277 2.22 -5.43 19.72
N LEU A 278 3.25 -6.15 20.19
CA LEU A 278 4.42 -6.44 19.37
C LEU A 278 4.06 -7.29 18.16
N VAL A 279 4.59 -6.95 16.99
CA VAL A 279 4.36 -7.72 15.75
C VAL A 279 5.01 -9.10 15.85
N ALA A 280 6.23 -9.18 16.39
CA ALA A 280 6.97 -10.43 16.54
C ALA A 280 6.36 -11.37 17.61
N THR A 281 5.78 -10.82 18.67
CA THR A 281 5.16 -11.56 19.77
C THR A 281 3.80 -10.94 20.13
N PRO A 282 2.73 -11.29 19.39
CA PRO A 282 1.42 -10.63 19.50
C PRO A 282 0.75 -10.67 20.88
N ASN A 283 1.21 -11.54 21.78
CA ASN A 283 0.69 -11.67 23.14
C ASN A 283 1.27 -10.61 24.10
N THR A 284 2.34 -9.91 23.71
CA THR A 284 2.93 -8.81 24.49
C THR A 284 2.24 -7.51 24.12
N THR A 285 1.37 -7.03 25.00
CA THR A 285 0.60 -5.79 24.79
C THR A 285 1.06 -4.64 25.67
N GLU A 286 0.86 -3.42 25.21
CA GLU A 286 1.07 -2.18 25.97
C GLU A 286 -0.18 -1.31 25.87
N ASP A 287 -0.64 -0.78 27.00
CA ASP A 287 -1.67 0.24 27.06
C ASP A 287 -1.04 1.64 27.17
N LEU A 288 -1.52 2.55 26.32
CA LEU A 288 -1.13 3.94 26.25
C LEU A 288 -2.35 4.82 26.51
N TYR A 289 -2.16 5.85 27.31
CA TYR A 289 -3.24 6.70 27.80
C TYR A 289 -2.99 8.14 27.39
N TYR A 290 -4.03 8.84 26.95
CA TYR A 290 -3.91 10.22 26.47
C TYR A 290 -5.07 11.07 26.98
N LYS A 291 -4.77 12.34 27.26
CA LYS A 291 -5.78 13.37 27.47
C LYS A 291 -5.85 14.31 26.28
N LYS A 292 -7.06 14.77 25.96
CA LYS A 292 -7.24 15.86 24.99
C LYS A 292 -6.73 17.17 25.61
N VAL A 293 -6.08 17.98 24.78
CA VAL A 293 -5.68 19.36 25.09
C VAL A 293 -5.90 20.18 23.83
N MET A 294 -6.98 20.96 23.77
CA MET A 294 -7.43 21.65 22.56
C MET A 294 -7.52 20.68 21.38
N ASP A 295 -6.82 20.94 20.27
CA ASP A 295 -6.78 20.09 19.08
C ASP A 295 -5.74 18.97 19.15
N THR A 296 -5.13 18.69 20.30
CA THR A 296 -4.02 17.71 20.41
C THR A 296 -4.26 16.69 21.52
N TYR A 297 -3.43 15.65 21.54
CA TYR A 297 -3.47 14.59 22.54
C TYR A 297 -2.13 14.47 23.25
N VAL A 298 -2.15 14.60 24.57
CA VAL A 298 -0.95 14.51 25.40
C VAL A 298 -0.95 13.16 26.10
N LYS A 299 0.13 12.40 25.93
CA LYS A 299 0.33 11.11 26.60
C LYS A 299 0.39 11.34 28.12
N LEU A 300 -0.29 10.46 28.86
CA LEU A 300 -0.26 10.40 30.32
C LEU A 300 0.78 9.37 30.77
N ASP A 301 1.37 9.60 31.94
CA ASP A 301 2.47 8.76 32.45
C ASP A 301 2.00 7.41 33.00
N SER A 302 0.71 7.27 33.33
CA SER A 302 0.17 6.05 33.93
C SER A 302 -1.33 5.88 33.71
N GLU A 303 -1.78 4.63 33.88
CA GLU A 303 -3.21 4.27 33.95
C GLU A 303 -3.92 4.97 35.11
N ASN A 304 -3.26 5.17 36.25
CA ASN A 304 -3.86 5.85 37.40
C ASN A 304 -4.23 7.30 37.07
N ALA A 305 -3.32 8.06 36.43
CA ALA A 305 -3.61 9.41 36.00
C ALA A 305 -4.78 9.47 35.00
N PHE A 306 -4.91 8.45 34.14
CA PHE A 306 -6.05 8.33 33.23
C PHE A 306 -7.35 8.04 33.99
N ASN A 307 -7.33 7.09 34.92
CA ASN A 307 -8.50 6.71 35.70
C ASN A 307 -8.99 7.83 36.63
N ASP A 308 -8.08 8.63 37.20
CA ASP A 308 -8.41 9.81 37.99
C ASP A 308 -9.18 10.83 37.13
N LEU A 309 -8.65 11.15 35.94
CA LEU A 309 -9.32 12.04 34.97
C LEU A 309 -10.66 11.45 34.50
N LYS A 310 -10.73 10.15 34.21
CA LYS A 310 -11.97 9.46 33.85
C LYS A 310 -13.01 9.61 34.96
N GLY A 311 -12.61 9.45 36.22
CA GLY A 311 -13.49 9.62 37.39
C GLY A 311 -14.04 11.05 37.51
N THR A 312 -13.28 12.06 37.09
CA THR A 312 -13.79 13.44 37.06
C THR A 312 -14.89 13.65 36.02
N LEU A 313 -14.88 12.92 34.90
CA LEU A 313 -15.87 13.08 33.83
C LEU A 313 -17.28 12.64 34.23
N SER A 314 -17.41 11.78 35.25
CA SER A 314 -18.69 11.34 35.80
C SER A 314 -19.46 12.47 36.51
N LYS A 315 -18.81 13.61 36.81
CA LYS A 315 -19.44 14.79 37.43
C LYS A 315 -20.00 15.72 36.36
N GLU A 316 -21.20 16.27 36.51
CA GLU A 316 -21.92 17.04 35.49
C GLU A 316 -21.09 18.16 34.83
N ASP A 317 -20.49 19.07 35.60
CA ASP A 317 -19.80 20.25 35.05
C ASP A 317 -18.28 20.09 34.89
N THR A 318 -17.77 18.86 34.97
CA THR A 318 -16.33 18.62 34.86
C THR A 318 -15.96 18.02 33.51
N TYR A 319 -14.92 18.58 32.90
CA TYR A 319 -14.32 18.16 31.65
C TYR A 319 -12.80 18.16 31.83
N VAL A 320 -12.12 17.21 31.17
CA VAL A 320 -10.66 17.19 31.09
C VAL A 320 -10.16 18.30 30.18
N ASP A 321 -10.84 18.47 29.03
CA ASP A 321 -10.64 19.57 28.12
C ASP A 321 -11.98 20.31 27.93
N GLN A 322 -12.03 21.55 28.41
CA GLN A 322 -13.20 22.41 28.28
C GLN A 322 -13.28 23.06 26.89
N ASN A 323 -12.26 22.91 26.05
CA ASN A 323 -12.14 23.63 24.79
C ASN A 323 -13.02 22.97 23.70
N VAL A 324 -14.07 23.68 23.30
CA VAL A 324 -14.93 23.35 22.15
C VAL A 324 -14.43 24.10 20.93
N LYS A 325 -13.93 23.36 19.95
CA LYS A 325 -13.42 23.95 18.71
C LYS A 325 -14.61 24.44 17.91
N LEU A 326 -14.64 25.72 17.54
CA LEU A 326 -15.59 26.22 16.54
C LEU A 326 -15.26 25.60 15.17
N ASP A 327 -16.11 24.72 14.69
CA ASP A 327 -16.01 24.03 13.41
C ASP A 327 -17.30 24.23 12.60
N LEU A 328 -17.33 25.24 11.72
CA LEU A 328 -18.48 25.56 10.85
C LEU A 328 -18.81 24.48 9.78
N SER A 329 -18.43 23.22 10.01
CA SER A 329 -18.80 22.07 9.22
C SER A 329 -20.18 21.53 9.61
N SER A 330 -20.82 20.82 8.68
CA SER A 330 -22.12 20.16 8.89
C SER A 330 -22.14 19.15 10.05
N THR A 331 -20.97 18.75 10.57
CA THR A 331 -20.87 17.84 11.72
C THR A 331 -21.17 18.56 13.03
N GLU A 332 -20.61 19.76 13.21
CA GLU A 332 -20.89 20.61 14.37
C GLU A 332 -22.36 21.08 14.34
N GLU A 333 -22.91 21.24 13.14
CA GLU A 333 -24.32 21.52 12.88
C GLU A 333 -25.29 20.49 13.51
N THR A 334 -24.85 19.25 13.76
CA THR A 334 -25.71 18.16 14.24
C THR A 334 -25.65 17.86 15.74
N SER A 335 -24.63 18.29 16.50
CA SER A 335 -24.56 17.97 17.93
C SER A 335 -25.52 18.85 18.76
N THR A 336 -26.59 18.24 19.24
CA THR A 336 -27.57 18.86 20.14
C THR A 336 -27.16 18.86 21.61
N LYS A 337 -26.11 18.10 21.96
CA LYS A 337 -25.55 18.06 23.32
C LYS A 337 -24.52 19.15 23.57
N LEU A 338 -23.81 19.57 22.52
CA LEU A 338 -22.80 20.63 22.61
C LEU A 338 -23.37 22.01 22.38
N PHE A 339 -24.34 22.11 21.47
CA PHE A 339 -24.82 23.38 20.98
C PHE A 339 -26.35 23.45 21.06
N GLU A 340 -26.83 24.65 21.38
CA GLU A 340 -28.20 25.06 21.17
C GLU A 340 -28.28 25.92 19.91
N LYS A 341 -29.31 25.72 19.10
CA LYS A 341 -29.45 26.40 17.81
C LYS A 341 -30.85 26.93 17.66
N GLU A 342 -30.92 28.17 17.24
CA GLU A 342 -32.16 28.85 16.90
C GLU A 342 -31.99 29.45 15.51
N THR A 343 -32.83 29.02 14.57
CA THR A 343 -32.84 29.58 13.22
C THR A 343 -34.08 30.45 13.05
N THR A 344 -33.88 31.71 12.73
CA THR A 344 -34.93 32.69 12.45
C THR A 344 -34.78 33.23 11.04
N LEU A 345 -35.89 33.68 10.44
CA LEU A 345 -35.87 34.41 9.19
C LEU A 345 -35.88 35.91 9.51
N GLU A 346 -34.74 36.57 9.34
CA GLU A 346 -34.60 38.02 9.53
C GLU A 346 -34.38 38.67 8.17
N ASP A 347 -35.28 39.58 7.77
CA ASP A 347 -35.22 40.32 6.50
C ASP A 347 -35.05 39.45 5.24
N GLY A 348 -35.66 38.26 5.24
CA GLY A 348 -35.60 37.32 4.11
C GLY A 348 -34.30 36.51 4.02
N VAL A 349 -33.43 36.59 5.04
CA VAL A 349 -32.21 35.79 5.18
C VAL A 349 -32.35 34.89 6.41
N GLU A 350 -31.94 33.62 6.29
CA GLU A 350 -31.87 32.71 7.43
C GLU A 350 -30.70 33.10 8.34
N LYS A 351 -31.00 33.35 9.61
CA LYS A 351 -30.03 33.59 10.68
C LYS A 351 -30.09 32.44 11.65
N THR A 352 -28.95 31.79 11.88
CA THR A 352 -28.82 30.75 12.91
C THR A 352 -27.94 31.26 14.04
N VAL A 353 -28.50 31.35 15.24
CA VAL A 353 -27.79 31.64 16.48
C VAL A 353 -27.39 30.33 17.12
N VAL A 354 -26.10 30.17 17.44
CA VAL A 354 -25.55 28.97 18.09
C VAL A 354 -24.99 29.34 19.46
N VAL A 355 -25.46 28.66 20.50
CA VAL A 355 -24.98 28.82 21.89
C VAL A 355 -24.30 27.54 22.35
N VAL A 356 -23.12 27.63 22.98
CA VAL A 356 -22.41 26.47 23.54
C VAL A 356 -23.06 26.06 24.87
N LYS A 357 -23.63 24.85 24.93
CA LYS A 357 -24.23 24.26 26.14
C LYS A 357 -23.21 23.63 27.08
N ALA A 358 -22.14 23.06 26.50
CA ALA A 358 -21.12 22.31 27.23
C ALA A 358 -19.72 22.76 26.82
N GLY A 359 -18.87 23.10 27.79
CA GLY A 359 -17.50 23.57 27.54
C GLY A 359 -17.41 25.07 27.26
N LYS A 360 -16.31 25.49 26.62
CA LYS A 360 -15.96 26.88 26.29
C LYS A 360 -15.46 26.93 24.86
N LEU A 361 -16.07 27.81 24.06
CA LEU A 361 -15.67 28.01 22.67
C LEU A 361 -14.21 28.48 22.62
N PHE A 362 -13.41 27.87 21.74
CA PHE A 362 -12.10 28.40 21.37
C PHE A 362 -11.97 28.44 19.86
N GLN A 363 -11.28 29.48 19.39
CA GLN A 363 -10.89 29.58 18.00
C GLN A 363 -9.52 28.90 17.84
N PRO A 364 -9.38 27.89 16.98
CA PRO A 364 -8.07 27.32 16.70
C PRO A 364 -7.17 28.43 16.15
N ARG A 365 -5.95 28.55 16.68
CA ARG A 365 -4.93 29.38 16.04
C ARG A 365 -4.60 28.73 14.70
N HIS A 366 -5.26 29.18 13.63
CA HIS A 366 -4.79 28.89 12.29
C HIS A 366 -3.32 29.29 12.21
N LYS A 367 -2.42 28.30 12.07
CA LYS A 367 -1.00 28.53 11.83
C LYS A 367 -0.72 29.36 10.56
N ASN A 368 -1.76 29.66 9.77
CA ASN A 368 -1.66 30.39 8.50
C ASN A 368 -2.27 31.80 8.48
N VAL A 369 -2.85 32.34 9.57
CA VAL A 369 -3.40 33.71 9.52
C VAL A 369 -2.28 34.75 9.36
N LYS A 370 -1.13 34.55 10.00
CA LYS A 370 0.04 35.43 9.79
C LYS A 370 0.56 35.40 8.35
N SER A 371 0.41 34.28 7.63
CA SER A 371 0.83 34.17 6.22
C SER A 371 -0.14 34.88 5.28
N LEU A 372 -1.44 34.81 5.56
CA LEU A 372 -2.48 35.49 4.77
C LEU A 372 -2.48 37.00 5.04
N GLU A 373 -2.31 37.44 6.29
CA GLU A 373 -2.14 38.86 6.63
C GLU A 373 -0.84 39.43 6.04
N ALA A 374 0.26 38.67 6.04
CA ALA A 374 1.51 39.08 5.38
C ALA A 374 1.38 39.13 3.85
N GLN A 375 0.65 38.20 3.23
CA GLN A 375 0.39 38.23 1.79
C GLN A 375 -0.58 39.35 1.40
N LEU A 376 -1.62 39.62 2.20
CA LEU A 376 -2.51 40.76 2.01
C LEU A 376 -1.78 42.09 2.22
N ALA A 377 -0.89 42.18 3.22
CA ALA A 377 -0.06 43.36 3.44
C ALA A 377 0.92 43.61 2.27
N MET A 378 1.54 42.56 1.71
CA MET A 378 2.37 42.66 0.50
C MET A 378 1.55 43.13 -0.72
N ILE A 379 0.36 42.57 -0.93
CA ILE A 379 -0.52 42.95 -2.05
C ILE A 379 -0.99 44.41 -1.90
N LEU A 380 -1.30 44.85 -0.69
CA LEU A 380 -1.68 46.24 -0.39
C LEU A 380 -0.50 47.22 -0.58
N ASP A 381 0.72 46.83 -0.20
CA ASP A 381 1.94 47.64 -0.43
C ASP A 381 2.29 47.72 -1.93
N ASP A 382 2.15 46.62 -2.68
CA ASP A 382 2.35 46.61 -4.14
C ASP A 382 1.30 47.45 -4.87
N LEU A 383 0.03 47.41 -4.45
CA LEU A 383 -1.04 48.28 -4.98
C LEU A 383 -0.79 49.76 -4.65
N ASN A 384 -0.32 50.08 -3.45
CA ASN A 384 0.00 51.46 -3.05
C ASN A 384 1.24 52.01 -3.79
N ASN A 385 2.26 51.17 -4.04
CA ASN A 385 3.44 51.55 -4.80
C ASN A 385 3.16 51.66 -6.31
N SER A 386 2.30 50.81 -6.86
CA SER A 386 1.81 50.91 -8.25
C SER A 386 1.05 52.22 -8.48
N ASN A 387 0.18 52.64 -7.56
CA ASN A 387 -0.54 53.91 -7.65
C ASN A 387 0.36 55.15 -7.49
N LYS A 388 1.46 55.06 -6.73
CA LYS A 388 2.47 56.14 -6.69
C LYS A 388 3.24 56.25 -8.00
N ASN A 389 3.60 55.14 -8.63
CA ASN A 389 4.29 55.14 -9.93
C ASN A 389 3.40 55.63 -11.09
N HIS A 390 2.08 55.43 -11.03
CA HIS A 390 1.17 56.03 -12.01
C HIS A 390 0.99 57.55 -11.87
N LYS A 391 1.13 58.12 -10.66
CA LYS A 391 1.14 59.57 -10.46
C LYS A 391 2.44 60.24 -10.92
N TYR A 392 3.59 59.56 -10.85
CA TYR A 392 4.87 60.11 -11.34
C TYR A 392 5.04 60.00 -12.87
N ARG A 393 4.38 59.04 -13.53
CA ARG A 393 4.46 58.89 -15.00
C ARG A 393 3.63 59.92 -15.78
N ASN A 394 2.57 60.47 -15.18
CA ASN A 394 1.74 61.52 -15.82
C ASN A 394 2.27 62.95 -15.62
N ASN A 395 3.26 63.18 -14.75
CA ASN A 395 3.84 64.51 -14.51
C ASN A 395 5.19 64.77 -15.20
N SER A 396 5.82 63.77 -15.84
CA SER A 396 7.09 63.96 -16.58
C SER A 396 6.92 64.38 -18.05
N ASN A 397 5.71 64.32 -18.61
CA ASN A 397 5.44 64.65 -20.02
C ASN A 397 5.05 66.12 -20.29
N LYS A 398 5.25 67.04 -19.33
CA LYS A 398 4.94 68.49 -19.51
C LYS A 398 6.14 69.44 -19.50
N ASN A 399 7.38 68.99 -19.28
CA ASN A 399 8.53 69.89 -19.10
C ASN A 399 9.76 69.62 -20.00
N HIS A 400 9.56 69.19 -21.25
CA HIS A 400 10.62 69.25 -22.28
C HIS A 400 10.11 69.90 -23.57
N LYS A 401 9.83 71.20 -23.49
CA LYS A 401 9.95 72.14 -24.60
C LYS A 401 10.68 73.38 -24.08
N TYR A 402 11.73 73.75 -24.80
CA TYR A 402 12.56 74.96 -24.73
C TYR A 402 13.96 74.86 -24.12
N ARG A 403 14.91 75.29 -24.98
CA ARG A 403 16.35 75.57 -24.82
C ARG A 403 17.31 74.39 -24.97
N ASN A 404 18.33 74.43 -25.83
CA ASN A 404 18.72 75.45 -26.79
C ASN A 404 19.68 74.86 -27.84
N ASN A 405 19.65 75.48 -29.01
CA ASN A 405 20.46 75.21 -30.18
C ASN A 405 21.88 75.82 -30.05
N SER A 406 22.78 75.37 -30.93
CA SER A 406 24.18 75.82 -31.20
C SER A 406 25.29 75.02 -30.46
N ASN A 407 26.36 74.53 -31.09
CA ASN A 407 26.93 74.79 -32.42
C ASN A 407 28.01 73.74 -32.79
N LYS A 408 28.15 73.51 -34.12
CA LYS A 408 29.38 73.19 -34.90
C LYS A 408 30.03 71.78 -34.89
N ASN A 409 30.00 71.21 -36.10
CA ASN A 409 31.11 70.65 -36.91
C ASN A 409 32.21 69.80 -36.25
N LEU A 410 32.45 68.58 -36.75
CA LEU A 410 33.50 68.29 -37.74
C LEU A 410 33.49 66.81 -38.17
N LYS A 411 33.64 66.58 -39.48
CA LYS A 411 34.11 65.32 -40.09
C LYS A 411 35.57 65.06 -39.66
N TYR A 412 35.98 63.81 -39.45
CA TYR A 412 36.90 63.05 -40.31
C TYR A 412 37.32 61.72 -39.67
N ARG A 413 37.62 60.77 -40.57
CA ARG A 413 38.16 59.41 -40.42
C ARG A 413 39.33 59.28 -39.43
N ASN A 414 39.42 58.11 -38.78
CA ASN A 414 40.32 57.02 -39.19
C ASN A 414 39.71 55.67 -38.81
#